data_AF-A0A7Y9WF79-F1
#
_entry.id   AF-A0A7Y9WF79-F1
#
_cell.length_a   1.000
_cell.length_b   1.000
_cell.length_c   1.000
_cell.angle_alpha   90.00
_cell.angle_beta   90.00
_cell.angle_gamma   90.00
#
_symmetry.space_group_name_H-M   'P 1'
#
loop_
_entity.id
_entity.type
_entity.pdbx_description
1 polymer ?
#
loop_
_entity_poly.entity_id
_entity_poly.type
_entity_poly.pdbx_seq_one_letter_code
_entity_poly.pdbx_strand_id
1 'polypeptide(L)'
;MPPKTAGKSTLGSFGDLPLEAQLAEGGGAGRTMIAARLTAEIDRLSDALASASTVEQKELRLLVECLRAARQVVERSASFVNVRGK
;
A
#
# COMPACT_ATOMS: atom_id res chain seq x y z
N MET A 1 -22.28 13.19 22.60
CA MET A 1 -21.14 12.82 21.73
C MET A 1 -21.17 11.32 21.49
N PRO A 2 -21.25 10.80 20.26
CA PRO A 2 -20.92 9.41 20.02
C PRO A 2 -19.42 9.30 19.70
N PRO A 3 -18.64 8.46 20.41
CA PRO A 3 -17.24 8.28 20.10
C PRO A 3 -17.04 7.21 19.01
N LYS A 4 -16.12 7.52 18.09
CA LYS A 4 -15.14 6.61 17.47
C LYS A 4 -15.65 5.25 16.96
N THR A 5 -16.16 5.24 15.72
CA THR A 5 -16.09 4.05 14.85
C THR A 5 -15.74 4.46 13.42
N ALA A 6 -14.44 4.68 13.19
CA ALA A 6 -13.89 4.54 11.86
C ALA A 6 -14.23 3.13 11.33
N GLY A 7 -14.55 3.01 10.03
CA GLY A 7 -15.26 1.86 9.46
C GLY A 7 -14.61 0.53 9.79
N LYS A 8 -15.37 -0.36 10.43
CA LYS A 8 -14.97 -1.73 10.77
C LYS A 8 -15.17 -2.62 9.54
N SER A 9 -14.07 -3.19 9.01
CA SER A 9 -14.11 -4.19 7.94
C SER A 9 -14.50 -5.57 8.50
N THR A 10 -15.22 -6.37 7.72
CA THR A 10 -15.96 -7.58 8.14
C THR A 10 -15.21 -8.90 7.94
N LEU A 11 -13.87 -8.90 7.86
CA LEU A 11 -13.08 -10.10 7.64
C LEU A 11 -12.12 -10.35 8.82
N GLY A 12 -12.53 -11.18 9.77
CA GLY A 12 -11.68 -11.94 10.71
C GLY A 12 -10.72 -11.15 11.63
N SER A 13 -10.99 -11.17 12.93
CA SER A 13 -10.12 -10.68 14.03
C SER A 13 -9.67 -9.20 13.95
N PHE A 14 -10.31 -8.36 14.78
CA PHE A 14 -10.08 -6.92 14.90
C PHE A 14 -8.77 -6.57 15.65
N GLY A 15 -7.62 -6.93 15.08
CA GLY A 15 -6.35 -6.30 15.42
C GLY A 15 -6.02 -5.22 14.40
N ASP A 16 -5.36 -4.13 14.83
CA ASP A 16 -4.62 -3.31 13.86
C ASP A 16 -3.56 -4.23 13.24
N LEU A 17 -3.78 -4.62 11.99
CA LEU A 17 -2.75 -5.27 11.21
C LEU A 17 -1.54 -4.31 11.14
N PRO A 18 -0.30 -4.81 11.22
CA PRO A 18 0.89 -3.94 11.28
C PRO A 18 0.97 -2.92 10.15
N LEU A 19 0.38 -3.21 8.99
CA LEU A 19 0.34 -2.33 7.83
C LEU A 19 -0.65 -1.17 8.03
N GLU A 20 -1.84 -1.44 8.54
CA GLU A 20 -2.90 -0.46 8.81
C GLU A 20 -2.45 0.52 9.89
N ALA A 21 -1.76 0.04 10.92
CA ALA A 21 -1.13 0.89 11.93
C ALA A 21 -0.07 1.84 11.32
N GLN A 22 0.79 1.32 10.44
CA GLN A 22 1.80 2.13 9.73
C GLN A 22 1.17 3.15 8.77
N LEU A 23 0.07 2.80 8.12
CA LEU A 23 -0.65 3.72 7.23
C LEU A 23 -1.38 4.84 8.02
N ALA A 24 -1.88 4.51 9.21
CA ALA A 24 -2.59 5.42 10.10
C ALA A 24 -1.67 6.29 10.96
N GLU A 25 -0.36 6.00 11.00
CA GLU A 25 0.62 6.75 11.77
C GLU A 25 0.60 8.26 11.41
N GLY A 26 0.45 9.09 12.45
CA GLY A 26 0.54 10.55 12.31
C GLY A 26 1.90 10.97 11.77
N GLY A 27 1.94 12.00 10.91
CA GLY A 27 3.20 12.48 10.32
C GLY A 27 3.69 11.69 9.09
N GLY A 28 3.06 10.56 8.75
CA GLY A 28 3.29 9.87 7.48
C GLY A 28 4.59 9.07 7.35
N ALA A 29 5.32 8.85 8.44
CA ALA A 29 6.55 8.05 8.44
C ALA A 29 6.30 6.61 7.95
N GLY A 30 5.28 5.93 8.49
CA GLY A 30 4.89 4.60 8.02
C GLY A 30 4.49 4.56 6.54
N ARG A 31 3.79 5.58 6.02
CA ARG A 31 3.49 5.69 4.58
C ARG A 31 4.76 5.81 3.74
N THR A 32 5.71 6.64 4.17
CA THR A 32 7.01 6.79 3.50
C THR A 32 7.79 5.47 3.48
N MET A 33 7.80 4.75 4.61
CA MET A 33 8.46 3.45 4.71
C MET A 33 7.82 2.41 3.78
N ILE A 34 6.49 2.35 3.75
CA ILE A 34 5.76 1.43 2.84
C ILE A 34 6.03 1.79 1.38
N ALA A 35 6.00 3.07 1.02
CA ALA A 35 6.30 3.53 -0.34
C ALA A 35 7.75 3.21 -0.76
N ALA A 36 8.72 3.35 0.15
CA ALA A 36 10.11 2.98 -0.09
C ALA A 36 10.25 1.45 -0.30
N ARG A 37 9.56 0.64 0.52
CA ARG A 37 9.55 -0.82 0.36
C ARG A 37 8.94 -1.24 -0.97
N LEU A 38 7.81 -0.64 -1.36
CA LEU A 38 7.17 -0.91 -2.66
C LEU A 38 8.07 -0.50 -3.83
N THR A 39 8.78 0.63 -3.72
CA THR A 39 9.75 1.06 -4.73
C THR A 39 10.89 0.05 -4.89
N ALA A 40 11.49 -0.40 -3.79
CA ALA A 40 12.54 -1.41 -3.85
C ALA A 40 12.08 -2.74 -4.46
N GLU A 41 10.82 -3.14 -4.25
CA GLU A 41 10.27 -4.34 -4.87
C GLU A 41 10.00 -4.15 -6.37
N ILE A 42 9.48 -2.97 -6.76
CA ILE A 42 9.30 -2.61 -8.18
C ILE A 42 10.64 -2.65 -8.91
N ASP A 43 11.70 -2.11 -8.32
CA ASP A 43 13.04 -2.10 -8.92
C ASP A 43 13.56 -3.53 -9.09
N ARG A 44 13.51 -4.35 -8.04
CA ARG A 44 13.90 -5.77 -8.10
C ARG A 44 13.16 -6.55 -9.18
N LEU A 45 11.84 -6.38 -9.28
CA LEU A 45 11.03 -7.09 -10.27
C LEU A 45 11.22 -6.54 -11.69
N SER A 46 11.51 -5.24 -11.83
CA SER A 46 11.84 -4.64 -13.13
C SER A 46 13.18 -5.15 -13.64
N ASP A 47 14.17 -5.33 -12.76
CA ASP A 47 15.45 -5.96 -13.10
C ASP A 47 15.25 -7.44 -13.48
N ALA A 48 14.45 -8.19 -12.71
CA ALA A 48 14.12 -9.58 -13.03
C ALA A 48 13.41 -9.70 -14.39
N LEU A 49 12.49 -8.78 -14.70
CA LEU A 49 11.77 -8.71 -15.97
C LEU A 49 12.72 -8.62 -17.18
N ALA A 50 13.85 -7.92 -17.05
CA ALA A 50 14.83 -7.81 -18.12
C ALA A 50 15.50 -9.15 -18.48
N SER A 51 15.51 -10.10 -17.54
CA SER A 51 16.12 -11.43 -17.68
C SER A 51 15.11 -12.58 -17.84
N ALA A 52 13.81 -12.29 -17.73
CA ALA A 52 12.76 -13.30 -17.69
C ALA A 52 12.41 -13.88 -19.07
N SER A 53 11.94 -15.14 -19.09
CA SER A 53 11.41 -15.77 -20.29
C SER A 53 10.15 -15.05 -20.79
N THR A 54 9.81 -15.20 -22.07
CA THR A 54 8.66 -14.55 -22.70
C THR A 54 7.32 -14.87 -22.03
N VAL A 55 7.20 -16.04 -21.39
CA VAL A 55 5.99 -16.45 -20.66
C VAL A 55 5.90 -15.71 -19.32
N GLU A 56 7.01 -15.67 -18.57
CA GLU A 56 7.10 -15.02 -17.26
C GLU A 56 7.01 -13.48 -17.36
N GLN A 57 7.41 -12.90 -18.49
CA GLN A 57 7.36 -11.45 -18.70
C GLN A 57 5.96 -10.84 -18.53
N LYS A 58 4.90 -11.56 -18.92
CA LYS A 58 3.53 -11.06 -18.78
C LYS A 58 3.12 -10.98 -17.32
N GLU A 59 3.42 -12.02 -16.56
CA GLU A 59 3.09 -12.12 -15.14
C GLU A 59 3.90 -11.12 -14.31
N LEU A 60 5.20 -11.02 -14.58
CA LEU A 60 6.09 -10.05 -13.94
C LEU A 60 5.67 -8.61 -14.25
N ARG A 61 5.27 -8.31 -15.50
CA ARG A 61 4.76 -6.97 -15.85
C ARG A 61 3.46 -6.65 -15.09
N LEU A 62 2.53 -7.60 -15.02
CA LEU A 62 1.31 -7.42 -14.24
C LEU A 62 1.61 -7.15 -12.76
N LEU A 63 2.54 -7.91 -12.17
CA LEU A 63 2.94 -7.74 -10.78
C LEU A 63 3.56 -6.35 -10.53
N VAL A 64 4.44 -5.88 -11.42
CA VAL A 64 5.03 -4.54 -11.35
C VAL A 64 3.95 -3.46 -11.39
N GLU A 65 2.96 -3.59 -12.29
CA GLU A 65 1.86 -2.61 -12.37
C GLU A 65 0.96 -2.63 -11.12
N CYS A 66 0.68 -3.81 -10.56
CA CYS A 66 -0.04 -3.91 -9.29
C CYS A 66 0.70 -3.22 -8.14
N LEU A 67 2.02 -3.37 -8.07
CA LEU A 67 2.84 -2.70 -7.05
C LEU A 67 2.90 -1.19 -7.25
N ARG A 68 2.96 -0.71 -8.50
CA ARG A 68 2.87 0.72 -8.83
C ARG A 68 1.54 1.31 -8.39
N ALA A 69 0.44 0.61 -8.67
CA ALA A 69 -0.90 1.01 -8.23
C ALA A 69 -0.99 1.05 -6.69
N ALA A 70 -0.49 0.03 -6.01
CA ALA A 70 -0.44 0.00 -4.54
C ALA A 70 0.37 1.17 -3.97
N ARG A 71 1.52 1.50 -4.56
CA ARG A 71 2.35 2.64 -4.13
C ARG A 71 1.59 3.95 -4.27
N GLN A 72 0.91 4.14 -5.38
CA GLN A 72 0.09 5.33 -5.63
C GLN A 72 -1.05 5.46 -4.61
N VAL A 73 -1.68 4.36 -4.21
CA VAL A 73 -2.69 4.36 -3.14
C VAL A 73 -2.08 4.78 -1.80
N VAL A 74 -0.90 4.27 -1.45
CA VAL A 74 -0.22 4.64 -0.20
C VAL A 74 0.16 6.13 -0.19
N GLU A 75 0.73 6.64 -1.28
CA GLU A 75 1.10 8.07 -1.42
C GLU A 75 -0.14 8.97 -1.30
N ARG A 76 -1.25 8.59 -1.93
CA ARG A 76 -2.52 9.34 -1.89
C ARG A 76 -3.31 9.15 -0.59
N SER A 77 -2.96 8.15 0.22
CA SER A 77 -3.72 7.85 1.43
C SER A 77 -3.70 8.98 2.47
N ALA A 78 -2.68 9.84 2.43
CA ALA A 78 -2.60 11.06 3.22
C ALA A 78 -3.78 12.02 2.96
N SER A 79 -4.28 12.07 1.74
CA SER A 79 -5.38 12.94 1.34
C SER A 79 -6.75 12.42 1.78
N PHE A 80 -6.88 11.12 2.12
CA PHE A 80 -8.15 10.55 2.62
C PHE A 80 -8.41 10.87 4.10
N VAL A 81 -7.45 11.43 4.82
CA VAL A 81 -7.56 11.70 6.27
C VAL A 81 -8.56 12.83 6.61
N ASN A 82 -9.11 13.55 5.62
CA ASN A 82 -9.84 14.81 5.90
C ASN A 82 -11.26 14.92 5.30
N VAL A 83 -12.14 13.95 5.54
CA VAL A 83 -13.59 14.10 5.23
C VAL A 83 -14.51 13.78 6.42
N ARG A 84 -13.97 13.34 7.57
CA ARG A 84 -14.78 12.89 8.72
C ARG A 84 -14.86 13.86 9.89
N GLY A 85 -14.39 15.10 9.70
CA GLY A 85 -14.45 16.18 10.69
C GLY A 85 -15.26 17.36 10.20
N LYS A 86 -16.59 17.26 10.28
CA LYS A 86 -17.49 18.41 10.39
C LYS A 86 -18.64 18.03 11.31
#